data_AF-A0A6S6TK26-F1
#
_entry.id   AF-A0A6S6TK26-F1
#
_cell.length_a   1.000
_cell.length_b   1.000
_cell.length_c   1.000
_cell.angle_alpha   90.00
_cell.angle_beta   90.00
_cell.angle_gamma   90.00
#
_symmetry.space_group_name_H-M   'P 1'
#
loop_
_entity.id
_entity.type
_entity.pdbx_description
1 polymer ?
#
loop_
_entity_poly.entity_id
_entity_poly.type
_entity_poly.pdbx_seq_one_letter_code
_entity_poly.pdbx_strand_id
1 'polypeptide(L)'
;MLNNLSLISTLFILCLFSCDNSRTYTLEELEKNHYNDLGLQVDPALDAEAYKALFEAFQELNKDQILERLTEKDLELHQVSFAFYYLANAYAAERDKENCLKYHELAAENYLNPQSLLKLAEFNFHMNKDYPKAYQYLHRSLEITIEITENNRSHPVAKNGKDKAQFLLQELERMGERKIFDKVALRAQLKIELTPLVDKYREIYGLGPREHS
;
A
#
# COMPACT_ATOMS: atom_id res chain seq x y z
N MET A 1 49.42 -2.45 34.57
CA MET A 1 48.43 -1.67 33.79
C MET A 1 48.16 -2.26 32.39
N LEU A 2 48.28 -3.58 32.19
CA LEU A 2 48.08 -4.22 30.86
C LEU A 2 46.81 -5.08 30.76
N ASN A 3 46.19 -5.45 31.89
CA ASN A 3 45.01 -6.34 31.87
C ASN A 3 43.67 -5.60 31.67
N ASN A 4 43.63 -4.27 31.83
CA ASN A 4 42.38 -3.50 31.69
C ASN A 4 42.12 -3.01 30.26
N LEU A 5 43.10 -3.03 29.36
CA LEU A 5 42.86 -2.70 27.94
C LEU A 5 42.21 -3.86 27.17
N SER A 6 42.55 -5.12 27.51
CA SER A 6 42.02 -6.31 26.84
C SER A 6 40.50 -6.48 27.01
N LEU A 7 39.98 -6.12 28.19
CA LEU A 7 38.54 -6.20 28.48
C LEU A 7 37.72 -5.15 27.72
N ILE A 8 38.26 -3.95 27.53
CA ILE A 8 37.62 -2.86 26.79
C ILE A 8 37.62 -3.16 25.29
N SER A 9 38.72 -3.72 24.77
CA SER A 9 38.80 -4.14 23.36
C SER A 9 37.86 -5.31 23.03
N THR A 10 37.65 -6.25 23.97
CA THR A 10 36.68 -7.35 23.78
C THR A 10 35.22 -6.87 23.90
N LEU A 11 34.92 -5.92 24.79
CA LEU A 11 33.58 -5.31 24.87
C LEU A 11 33.23 -4.51 23.60
N PHE A 12 34.21 -3.80 23.01
CA PHE A 12 33.99 -3.01 21.79
C PHE A 12 33.78 -3.89 20.55
N ILE A 13 34.43 -5.06 20.48
CA ILE A 13 34.21 -6.04 19.41
C ILE A 13 32.86 -6.75 19.58
N LEU A 14 32.40 -7.00 20.81
CA LEU A 14 31.07 -7.56 21.08
C LEU A 14 29.92 -6.59 20.78
N CYS A 15 30.12 -5.27 20.89
CA CYS A 15 29.12 -4.27 20.48
C CYS A 15 29.09 -4.00 18.96
N LEU A 16 30.14 -4.37 18.21
CA LEU A 16 30.17 -4.25 16.75
C LEU A 16 29.53 -5.45 16.03
N PHE A 17 29.20 -6.51 16.78
CA PHE A 17 28.23 -7.53 16.37
C PHE A 17 26.84 -7.20 16.94
N SER A 18 26.44 -5.92 16.92
CA SER A 18 25.01 -5.61 16.83
C SER A 18 24.53 -6.28 15.56
N CYS A 19 23.93 -7.46 15.71
CA CYS A 19 23.41 -8.28 14.63
C CYS A 19 22.67 -7.38 13.65
N ASP A 20 23.23 -7.26 12.45
CA ASP A 20 22.52 -6.81 11.27
C ASP A 20 21.48 -7.91 10.98
N ASN A 21 20.40 -7.89 11.77
CA ASN A 21 19.32 -8.87 11.76
C ASN A 21 18.45 -8.59 10.54
N SER A 22 19.08 -8.65 9.36
CA SER A 22 18.41 -8.49 8.09
C SER A 22 17.42 -9.62 7.92
N ARG A 23 16.14 -9.30 8.10
CA ARG A 23 15.07 -10.29 8.10
C ARG A 23 14.60 -10.49 6.66
N THR A 24 14.66 -11.72 6.20
CA THR A 24 13.95 -12.16 5.00
C THR A 24 12.57 -12.64 5.39
N TYR A 25 11.58 -12.40 4.54
CA TYR A 25 10.23 -12.91 4.70
C TYR A 25 9.90 -13.85 3.56
N THR A 26 9.15 -14.91 3.87
CA THR A 26 8.53 -15.74 2.84
C THR A 26 7.34 -14.99 2.24
N LEU A 27 7.00 -15.33 0.99
CA LEU A 27 5.79 -14.81 0.35
C LEU A 27 4.54 -15.07 1.22
N GLU A 28 4.42 -16.26 1.81
CA GLU A 28 3.29 -16.61 2.67
C GLU A 28 3.19 -15.73 3.93
N GLU A 29 4.32 -15.36 4.55
CA GLU A 29 4.34 -14.41 5.66
C GLU A 29 3.85 -13.04 5.20
N LEU A 30 4.34 -12.55 4.05
CA LEU A 30 3.94 -11.26 3.49
C LEU A 30 2.46 -11.25 3.08
N GLU A 31 1.91 -12.35 2.57
CA GLU A 31 0.48 -12.47 2.28
C GLU A 31 -0.39 -12.39 3.54
N LYS A 32 0.12 -12.89 4.67
CA LYS A 32 -0.58 -12.89 5.97
C LYS A 32 -0.35 -11.62 6.80
N ASN A 33 0.55 -10.75 6.36
CA ASN A 33 0.89 -9.51 7.06
C ASN A 33 -0.22 -8.47 6.91
N HIS A 34 -1.14 -8.48 7.85
CA HIS A 34 -2.24 -7.53 7.91
C HIS A 34 -1.78 -6.29 8.70
N TYR A 35 -1.91 -5.09 8.12
CA TYR A 35 -1.56 -3.83 8.78
C TYR A 35 -0.17 -3.80 9.43
N ASN A 36 0.82 -4.38 8.75
CA ASN A 36 2.21 -4.43 9.20
C ASN A 36 2.44 -5.18 10.53
N ASP A 37 1.65 -6.20 10.84
CA ASP A 37 1.86 -7.10 11.99
C ASP A 37 3.27 -7.73 12.06
N LEU A 38 3.93 -7.90 10.91
CA LEU A 38 5.31 -8.38 10.84
C LEU A 38 6.36 -7.33 11.26
N GLY A 39 5.98 -6.07 11.39
CA GLY A 39 6.87 -4.97 11.78
C GLY A 39 7.92 -4.64 10.73
N LEU A 40 7.55 -4.64 9.45
CA LEU A 40 8.43 -4.19 8.38
C LEU A 40 8.79 -2.73 8.59
N GLN A 41 10.01 -2.39 8.19
CA GLN A 41 10.49 -1.02 8.26
C GLN A 41 9.69 -0.13 7.33
N VAL A 42 9.51 1.12 7.75
CA VAL A 42 8.93 2.19 6.97
C VAL A 42 9.98 3.28 6.94
N ASP A 43 10.42 3.68 5.76
CA ASP A 43 11.33 4.81 5.64
C ASP A 43 10.58 6.13 5.91
N PRO A 44 10.87 6.81 7.04
CA PRO A 44 10.24 8.10 7.35
C PRO A 44 10.71 9.22 6.40
N ALA A 45 11.77 9.00 5.63
CA ALA A 45 12.31 9.92 4.63
C ALA A 45 11.84 9.59 3.20
N LEU A 46 10.86 8.68 3.02
CA LEU A 46 10.33 8.32 1.71
C LEU A 46 9.56 9.51 1.09
N ASP A 47 10.32 10.40 0.47
CA ASP A 47 9.82 11.57 -0.22
C ASP A 47 9.25 11.20 -1.60
N ALA A 48 8.75 12.20 -2.31
CA ALA A 48 8.17 11.99 -3.63
C ALA A 48 9.10 11.35 -4.65
N GLU A 49 10.39 11.68 -4.63
CA GLU A 49 11.36 11.18 -5.60
C GLU A 49 11.73 9.73 -5.27
N ALA A 50 11.91 9.40 -4.00
CA ALA A 50 12.12 8.03 -3.56
C ALA A 50 10.91 7.13 -3.90
N TYR A 51 9.69 7.62 -3.69
CA TYR A 51 8.47 6.93 -4.13
C TYR A 51 8.37 6.78 -5.65
N LYS A 52 8.79 7.80 -6.40
CA LYS A 52 8.82 7.75 -7.86
C LYS A 52 9.81 6.70 -8.36
N ALA A 53 11.00 6.68 -7.80
CA ALA A 53 12.00 5.65 -8.09
C ALA A 53 11.46 4.25 -7.77
N LEU A 54 10.76 4.09 -6.64
CA LEU A 54 10.11 2.82 -6.29
C LEU A 54 9.06 2.40 -7.34
N PHE A 55 8.18 3.31 -7.74
CA PHE A 55 7.17 3.06 -8.76
C PHE A 55 7.80 2.67 -10.11
N GLU A 56 8.77 3.44 -10.57
CA GLU A 56 9.49 3.19 -11.82
C GLU A 56 10.26 1.86 -11.77
N ALA A 57 10.88 1.54 -10.63
CA ALA A 57 11.62 0.30 -10.45
C ALA A 57 10.72 -0.93 -10.61
N PHE A 58 9.50 -0.92 -10.06
CA PHE A 58 8.57 -2.05 -10.19
C PHE A 58 7.87 -2.12 -11.54
N GLN A 59 7.65 -0.98 -12.21
CA GLN A 59 6.96 -0.93 -13.50
C GLN A 59 7.68 -1.72 -14.60
N GLU A 60 9.00 -1.79 -14.54
CA GLU A 60 9.83 -2.47 -15.53
C GLU A 60 10.05 -3.97 -15.23
N LEU A 61 9.55 -4.47 -14.09
CA LEU A 61 9.74 -5.86 -13.68
C LEU A 61 8.67 -6.78 -14.27
N ASN A 62 9.11 -7.98 -14.65
CA ASN A 62 8.19 -9.08 -14.91
C ASN A 62 7.78 -9.81 -13.61
N LYS A 63 6.84 -10.74 -13.72
CA LYS A 63 6.30 -11.50 -12.58
C LYS A 63 7.39 -12.17 -11.72
N ASP A 64 8.33 -12.87 -12.36
CA ASP A 64 9.36 -13.63 -11.65
C ASP A 64 10.34 -12.69 -10.92
N GLN A 65 10.66 -11.55 -11.53
CA GLN A 65 11.49 -10.51 -10.89
C GLN A 65 10.76 -9.86 -9.71
N ILE A 66 9.44 -9.65 -9.78
CA ILE A 66 8.67 -9.13 -8.64
C ILE A 66 8.66 -10.15 -7.49
N LEU A 67 8.52 -11.44 -7.79
CA LEU A 67 8.59 -12.51 -6.80
C LEU A 67 9.98 -12.59 -6.15
N GLU A 68 11.05 -12.41 -6.93
CA GLU A 68 12.42 -12.31 -6.41
C GLU A 68 12.56 -11.11 -5.47
N ARG A 69 12.04 -9.92 -5.85
CA ARG A 69 12.02 -8.73 -4.99
C ARG A 69 11.35 -9.00 -3.65
N LEU A 70 10.22 -9.70 -3.64
CA LEU A 70 9.50 -10.05 -2.40
C LEU A 70 10.29 -10.97 -1.45
N THR A 71 11.41 -11.54 -1.89
CA THR A 71 12.30 -12.37 -1.05
C THR A 71 13.59 -11.67 -0.64
N GLU A 72 13.77 -10.40 -1.03
CA GLU A 72 14.95 -9.63 -0.67
C GLU A 72 15.01 -9.39 0.85
N LYS A 73 16.25 -9.21 1.33
CA LYS A 73 16.52 -8.81 2.70
C LYS A 73 16.07 -7.38 2.93
N ASP A 74 15.63 -7.11 4.16
CA ASP A 74 15.30 -5.75 4.61
C ASP A 74 14.20 -5.09 3.79
N LEU A 75 13.20 -5.89 3.40
CA LEU A 75 12.04 -5.35 2.70
C LEU A 75 11.33 -4.31 3.55
N GLU A 76 11.09 -3.16 2.94
CA GLU A 76 10.26 -2.11 3.51
C GLU A 76 8.79 -2.33 3.19
N LEU A 77 7.92 -1.82 4.05
CA LEU A 77 6.46 -1.96 3.90
C LEU A 77 5.96 -1.44 2.55
N HIS A 78 6.51 -0.31 2.09
CA HIS A 78 6.15 0.29 0.80
C HIS A 78 6.56 -0.59 -0.38
N GLN A 79 7.71 -1.26 -0.30
CA GLN A 79 8.16 -2.19 -1.32
C GLN A 79 7.22 -3.38 -1.43
N VAL A 80 6.77 -3.96 -0.31
CA VAL A 80 5.79 -5.06 -0.34
C VAL A 80 4.46 -4.60 -0.94
N SER A 81 3.95 -3.46 -0.48
CA SER A 81 2.68 -2.88 -0.96
C SER A 81 2.69 -2.69 -2.48
N PHE A 82 3.78 -2.16 -3.03
CA PHE A 82 3.95 -1.96 -4.48
C PHE A 82 4.17 -3.27 -5.20
N ALA A 83 5.00 -4.16 -4.66
CA ALA A 83 5.25 -5.47 -5.25
C ALA A 83 3.95 -6.26 -5.42
N PHE A 84 3.05 -6.30 -4.43
CA PHE A 84 1.76 -6.96 -4.59
C PHE A 84 0.86 -6.28 -5.63
N TYR A 85 0.83 -4.95 -5.70
CA TYR A 85 0.10 -4.24 -6.76
C TYR A 85 0.62 -4.60 -8.16
N TYR A 86 1.94 -4.63 -8.38
CA TYR A 86 2.53 -4.98 -9.68
C TYR A 86 2.43 -6.47 -9.98
N LEU A 87 2.53 -7.33 -8.97
CA LEU A 87 2.32 -8.77 -9.11
C LEU A 87 0.90 -9.07 -9.59
N ALA A 88 -0.10 -8.40 -9.02
CA ALA A 88 -1.49 -8.49 -9.46
C ALA A 88 -1.66 -8.11 -10.95
N ASN A 89 -1.01 -7.01 -11.37
CA ASN A 89 -1.03 -6.58 -12.77
C ASN A 89 -0.31 -7.58 -13.70
N ALA A 90 0.79 -8.20 -13.25
CA ALA A 90 1.49 -9.22 -14.02
C ALA A 90 0.61 -10.47 -14.23
N TYR A 91 -0.09 -10.94 -13.20
CA TYR A 91 -1.09 -12.00 -13.34
C TYR A 91 -2.25 -11.60 -14.26
N ALA A 92 -2.69 -10.35 -14.21
CA ALA A 92 -3.72 -9.84 -15.12
C ALA A 92 -3.26 -9.93 -16.60
N ALA A 93 -2.00 -9.60 -16.89
CA ALA A 93 -1.42 -9.70 -18.23
C ALA A 93 -1.36 -11.16 -18.74
N GLU A 94 -1.16 -12.11 -17.82
CA GLU A 94 -1.22 -13.56 -18.09
C GLU A 94 -2.65 -14.13 -18.13
N ARG A 95 -3.67 -13.28 -17.94
CA ARG A 95 -5.09 -13.66 -17.83
C ARG A 95 -5.41 -14.58 -16.65
N ASP A 96 -4.55 -14.60 -15.65
CA ASP A 96 -4.80 -15.26 -14.37
C ASP A 96 -5.62 -14.34 -13.46
N LYS A 97 -6.94 -14.43 -13.62
CA LYS A 97 -7.90 -13.58 -12.89
C LYS A 97 -7.90 -13.87 -11.39
N GLU A 98 -7.66 -15.11 -10.98
CA GLU A 98 -7.70 -15.51 -9.57
C GLU A 98 -6.55 -14.87 -8.80
N ASN A 99 -5.33 -15.03 -9.29
CA ASN A 99 -4.17 -14.41 -8.64
C ASN A 99 -4.16 -12.89 -8.79
N CYS A 100 -4.61 -12.35 -9.93
CA CYS A 100 -4.81 -10.90 -10.09
C CYS A 100 -5.71 -10.32 -8.99
N LEU A 101 -6.87 -10.95 -8.75
CA LEU A 101 -7.79 -10.49 -7.71
C LEU A 101 -7.18 -10.68 -6.32
N LYS A 102 -6.61 -11.85 -6.02
CA LYS A 102 -5.94 -12.16 -4.75
C LYS A 102 -4.93 -11.07 -4.37
N TYR A 103 -4.01 -10.73 -5.26
CA TYR A 103 -2.93 -9.79 -4.93
C TYR A 103 -3.39 -8.33 -4.92
N HIS A 104 -4.42 -7.95 -5.70
CA HIS A 104 -5.05 -6.64 -5.52
C HIS A 104 -5.77 -6.54 -4.17
N GLU A 105 -6.48 -7.58 -3.74
CA GLU A 105 -7.12 -7.63 -2.42
C GLU A 105 -6.10 -7.54 -1.29
N LEU A 106 -5.01 -8.31 -1.36
CA LEU A 106 -3.92 -8.24 -0.38
C LEU A 106 -3.32 -6.83 -0.30
N ALA A 107 -2.91 -6.25 -1.42
CA ALA A 107 -2.34 -4.91 -1.46
C ALA A 107 -3.34 -3.86 -0.94
N ALA A 108 -4.60 -3.94 -1.33
CA ALA A 108 -5.63 -2.98 -0.97
C ALA A 108 -6.05 -3.06 0.51
N GLU A 109 -6.24 -4.27 1.04
CA GLU A 109 -6.85 -4.48 2.35
C GLU A 109 -5.81 -4.63 3.46
N ASN A 110 -4.69 -5.30 3.20
CA ASN A 110 -3.66 -5.54 4.21
C ASN A 110 -2.63 -4.42 4.25
N TYR A 111 -2.33 -3.81 3.09
CA TYR A 111 -1.31 -2.76 2.93
C TYR A 111 -1.89 -1.39 2.60
N LEU A 112 -3.21 -1.26 2.47
CA LEU A 112 -3.90 0.00 2.17
C LEU A 112 -3.35 0.70 0.91
N ASN A 113 -2.99 -0.08 -0.11
CA ASN A 113 -2.46 0.43 -1.36
C ASN A 113 -3.57 1.13 -2.19
N PRO A 114 -3.46 2.45 -2.46
CA PRO A 114 -4.53 3.20 -3.13
C PRO A 114 -4.72 2.80 -4.59
N GLN A 115 -3.68 2.33 -5.29
CA GLN A 115 -3.79 1.87 -6.67
C GLN A 115 -4.56 0.54 -6.76
N SER A 116 -4.30 -0.41 -5.85
CA SER A 116 -5.07 -1.64 -5.77
C SER A 116 -6.50 -1.39 -5.33
N LEU A 117 -6.75 -0.48 -4.39
CA LEU A 117 -8.12 -0.05 -4.04
C LEU A 117 -8.88 0.47 -5.26
N LEU A 118 -8.25 1.33 -6.08
CA LEU A 118 -8.84 1.80 -7.34
C LEU A 118 -9.10 0.65 -8.32
N LYS A 119 -8.16 -0.30 -8.45
CA LYS A 119 -8.33 -1.48 -9.32
C LYS A 119 -9.50 -2.35 -8.89
N LEU A 120 -9.69 -2.57 -7.59
CA LEU A 120 -10.85 -3.29 -7.06
C LEU A 120 -12.15 -2.51 -7.28
N ALA A 121 -12.12 -1.19 -7.23
CA ALA A 121 -13.27 -0.35 -7.58
C ALA A 121 -13.67 -0.54 -9.06
N GLU A 122 -12.69 -0.45 -9.98
CA GLU A 122 -12.88 -0.68 -11.41
C GLU A 122 -13.43 -2.10 -11.68
N PHE A 123 -12.85 -3.10 -11.02
CA PHE A 123 -13.27 -4.49 -11.17
C PHE A 123 -14.72 -4.71 -10.71
N ASN A 124 -15.10 -4.18 -9.55
CA ASN A 124 -16.45 -4.31 -9.06
C ASN A 124 -17.45 -3.54 -9.92
N PHE A 125 -17.07 -2.37 -10.44
CA PHE A 125 -17.92 -1.58 -11.32
C PHE A 125 -18.13 -2.22 -12.70
N HIS A 126 -17.05 -2.65 -13.36
CA HIS A 126 -17.10 -3.13 -14.73
C HIS A 126 -17.46 -4.60 -14.83
N MET A 127 -16.89 -5.45 -13.96
CA MET A 127 -16.98 -6.91 -14.06
C MET A 127 -18.09 -7.48 -13.18
N ASN A 128 -18.07 -7.19 -11.87
CA ASN A 128 -19.06 -7.77 -10.94
C ASN A 128 -20.40 -7.03 -10.96
N LYS A 129 -20.42 -5.77 -11.42
CA LYS A 129 -21.55 -4.84 -11.28
C LYS A 129 -21.98 -4.64 -9.82
N ASP A 130 -21.04 -4.80 -8.89
CA ASP A 130 -21.22 -4.50 -7.47
C ASP A 130 -20.90 -3.01 -7.24
N TYR A 131 -21.87 -2.15 -7.57
CA TYR A 131 -21.72 -0.71 -7.44
C TYR A 131 -21.50 -0.24 -5.99
N PRO A 132 -22.16 -0.80 -4.95
CA PRO A 132 -21.84 -0.49 -3.56
C PRO A 132 -20.36 -0.74 -3.24
N LYS A 133 -19.84 -1.93 -3.53
CA LYS A 133 -18.45 -2.27 -3.22
C LYS A 133 -17.46 -1.45 -4.04
N ALA A 134 -17.79 -1.19 -5.31
CA ALA A 134 -17.00 -0.28 -6.14
C ALA A 134 -16.94 1.14 -5.56
N TYR A 135 -18.06 1.66 -5.06
CA TYR A 135 -18.12 2.98 -4.41
C TYR A 135 -17.30 3.01 -3.13
N GLN A 136 -17.39 1.99 -2.29
CA GLN A 136 -16.57 1.89 -1.08
C GLN A 136 -15.08 1.92 -1.41
N TYR A 137 -14.62 1.05 -2.33
CA TYR A 137 -13.22 1.00 -2.71
C TYR A 137 -12.70 2.29 -3.33
N LEU A 138 -13.52 2.94 -4.15
CA LEU A 138 -13.15 4.21 -4.76
C LEU A 138 -12.93 5.30 -3.71
N HIS A 139 -13.84 5.43 -2.74
CA HIS A 139 -13.71 6.41 -1.67
C HIS A 139 -12.51 6.13 -0.77
N ARG A 140 -12.25 4.85 -0.42
CA ARG A 140 -11.04 4.46 0.32
C ARG A 140 -9.76 4.83 -0.42
N SER A 141 -9.70 4.56 -1.74
CA SER A 141 -8.57 4.94 -2.59
C SER A 141 -8.37 6.45 -2.63
N LEU A 142 -9.46 7.22 -2.78
CA LEU A 142 -9.41 8.69 -2.83
C LEU A 142 -8.90 9.30 -1.54
N GLU A 143 -9.40 8.87 -0.37
CA GLU A 143 -8.96 9.39 0.93
C GLU A 143 -7.48 9.10 1.21
N ILE A 144 -7.02 7.87 0.95
CA ILE A 144 -5.61 7.53 1.10
C ILE A 144 -4.75 8.30 0.10
N THR A 145 -5.23 8.50 -1.14
CA THR A 145 -4.53 9.31 -2.12
C THR A 145 -4.42 10.76 -1.65
N ILE A 146 -5.49 11.35 -1.12
CA ILE A 146 -5.50 12.71 -0.56
C ILE A 146 -4.48 12.81 0.57
N GLU A 147 -4.52 11.87 1.53
CA GLU A 147 -3.57 11.78 2.63
C GLU A 147 -2.12 11.76 2.14
N ILE A 148 -1.82 10.93 1.15
CA ILE A 148 -0.50 10.88 0.51
C ILE A 148 -0.16 12.23 -0.14
N THR A 149 -1.07 12.81 -0.93
CA THR A 149 -0.81 14.04 -1.66
C THR A 149 -0.64 15.25 -0.77
N GLU A 150 -1.38 15.35 0.33
CA GLU A 150 -1.31 16.51 1.20
C GLU A 150 -0.03 16.50 2.03
N ASN A 151 0.40 15.32 2.49
CA ASN A 151 1.68 15.15 3.18
C ASN A 151 2.87 15.13 2.21
N ASN A 152 2.66 14.72 0.95
CA ASN A 152 3.71 14.56 -0.05
C ASN A 152 3.20 14.93 -1.46
N ARG A 153 3.03 16.23 -1.72
CA ARG A 153 2.41 16.77 -2.96
C ARG A 153 3.12 16.37 -4.25
N SER A 154 4.40 16.05 -4.17
CA SER A 154 5.19 15.64 -5.33
C SER A 154 5.05 14.13 -5.64
N HIS A 155 4.35 13.36 -4.79
CA HIS A 155 4.23 11.92 -4.94
C HIS A 155 3.59 11.51 -6.28
N PRO A 156 4.11 10.49 -6.99
CA PRO A 156 3.55 9.97 -8.23
C PRO A 156 2.04 9.66 -8.22
N VAL A 157 1.46 9.16 -7.12
CA VAL A 157 0.00 8.91 -7.05
C VAL A 157 -0.81 10.21 -7.07
N ALA A 158 -0.22 11.34 -6.67
CA ALA A 158 -0.85 12.65 -6.76
C ALA A 158 -1.23 13.03 -8.19
N LYS A 159 -0.46 12.55 -9.18
CA LYS A 159 -0.70 12.79 -10.60
C LYS A 159 -1.53 11.70 -11.26
N ASN A 160 -1.40 10.45 -10.82
CA ASN A 160 -1.98 9.28 -11.50
C ASN A 160 -3.42 8.92 -11.10
N GLY A 161 -3.86 9.28 -9.88
CA GLY A 161 -5.18 8.87 -9.38
C GLY A 161 -6.36 9.73 -9.87
N LYS A 162 -6.11 11.02 -10.16
CA LYS A 162 -7.17 12.04 -10.22
C LYS A 162 -8.17 11.82 -11.35
N ASP A 163 -7.71 11.64 -12.59
CA ASP A 163 -8.61 11.64 -13.76
C ASP A 163 -9.45 10.34 -13.85
N LYS A 164 -8.82 9.19 -13.59
CA LYS A 164 -9.52 7.89 -13.62
C LYS A 164 -10.50 7.74 -12.47
N ALA A 165 -10.10 8.11 -11.26
CA ALA A 165 -10.98 8.05 -10.11
C ALA A 165 -12.15 9.03 -10.26
N GLN A 166 -11.93 10.20 -10.86
CA GLN A 166 -12.98 11.18 -11.11
C GLN A 166 -14.03 10.67 -12.11
N PHE A 167 -13.61 10.03 -13.21
CA PHE A 167 -14.56 9.40 -14.13
C PHE A 167 -15.41 8.32 -13.44
N LEU A 168 -14.77 7.40 -12.72
CA LEU A 168 -15.47 6.31 -12.05
C LEU A 168 -16.43 6.84 -10.98
N LEU A 169 -16.03 7.89 -10.25
CA LEU A 169 -16.88 8.54 -9.25
C LEU A 169 -18.13 9.11 -9.91
N GLN A 170 -18.00 9.86 -11.00
CA GLN A 170 -19.15 10.43 -11.72
C GLN A 170 -20.13 9.34 -12.16
N GLU A 171 -19.63 8.23 -12.70
CA GLU A 171 -20.47 7.13 -13.13
C GLU A 171 -21.18 6.44 -11.96
N LEU A 172 -20.50 6.20 -10.84
CA LEU A 172 -21.11 5.64 -9.65
C LEU A 172 -22.13 6.59 -9.01
N GLU A 173 -21.86 7.89 -8.99
CA GLU A 173 -22.80 8.92 -8.54
C GLU A 173 -24.10 8.87 -9.35
N ARG A 174 -23.97 8.73 -10.69
CA ARG A 174 -25.09 8.56 -11.62
C ARG A 174 -25.86 7.27 -11.36
N MET A 175 -25.18 6.16 -11.07
CA MET A 175 -25.85 4.90 -10.71
C MET A 175 -26.63 5.04 -9.39
N GLY A 176 -26.08 5.75 -8.40
CA GLY A 176 -26.75 6.05 -7.14
C GLY A 176 -27.98 6.95 -7.33
N GLU A 177 -27.90 7.97 -8.20
CA GLU A 177 -29.04 8.83 -8.56
C GLU A 177 -30.17 8.07 -9.25
N ARG A 178 -29.79 7.08 -10.06
CA ARG A 178 -30.72 6.12 -10.68
C ARG A 178 -31.25 5.07 -9.70
N LYS A 179 -30.89 5.16 -8.42
CA LYS A 179 -31.28 4.24 -7.35
C LYS A 179 -30.90 2.78 -7.62
N ILE A 180 -29.80 2.57 -8.36
CA ILE A 180 -29.25 1.22 -8.58
C ILE A 180 -28.64 0.67 -7.27
N PHE A 181 -28.21 1.57 -6.37
CA PHE A 181 -27.87 1.26 -4.99
C PHE A 181 -28.22 2.42 -4.06
N ASP A 182 -28.30 2.17 -2.75
CA ASP A 182 -28.56 3.20 -1.75
C ASP A 182 -27.29 4.02 -1.45
N LYS A 183 -27.07 5.06 -2.27
CA LYS A 183 -25.95 5.98 -2.12
C LYS A 183 -25.99 6.74 -0.79
N VAL A 184 -27.17 7.03 -0.25
CA VAL A 184 -27.30 7.86 0.96
C VAL A 184 -26.86 7.06 2.18
N ALA A 185 -27.35 5.82 2.32
CA ALA A 185 -26.90 4.91 3.36
C ALA A 185 -25.39 4.65 3.26
N LEU A 186 -24.89 4.42 2.05
CA LEU A 186 -23.48 4.12 1.84
C LEU A 186 -22.56 5.30 2.17
N ARG A 187 -22.94 6.54 1.84
CA ARG A 187 -22.21 7.74 2.25
C ARG A 187 -22.22 7.93 3.77
N ALA A 188 -23.32 7.62 4.43
CA ALA A 188 -23.40 7.70 5.89
C ALA A 188 -22.44 6.69 6.54
N GLN A 189 -22.38 5.48 6.00
CA GLN A 189 -21.42 4.45 6.43
C GLN A 189 -19.97 4.91 6.20
N LEU A 190 -19.64 5.37 4.99
CA LEU A 190 -18.29 5.83 4.65
C LEU A 190 -17.81 6.98 5.54
N LYS A 191 -18.70 7.89 5.94
CA LYS A 191 -18.36 8.98 6.87
C LYS A 191 -17.83 8.47 8.22
N ILE A 192 -18.24 7.27 8.63
CA ILE A 192 -17.81 6.63 9.88
C ILE A 192 -16.50 5.85 9.68
N GLU A 193 -16.34 5.23 8.50
CA GLU A 193 -15.24 4.29 8.23
C GLU A 193 -13.95 4.96 7.72
N LEU A 194 -14.07 6.06 6.98
CA LEU A 194 -12.93 6.66 6.29
C LEU A 194 -11.92 7.32 7.24
N THR A 195 -12.36 7.94 8.32
CA THR A 195 -11.43 8.53 9.30
C THR A 195 -10.57 7.44 9.99
N PRO A 196 -11.15 6.38 10.58
CA PRO A 196 -10.36 5.27 11.11
C PRO A 196 -9.42 4.62 10.09
N LEU A 197 -9.83 4.53 8.82
CA LEU A 197 -9.00 3.98 7.76
C LEU A 197 -7.75 4.85 7.52
N VAL A 198 -7.92 6.17 7.46
CA VAL A 198 -6.80 7.11 7.28
C VAL A 198 -5.89 7.10 8.50
N ASP A 199 -6.46 7.07 9.71
CA ASP A 199 -5.66 6.96 10.95
C ASP A 199 -4.84 5.66 10.95
N LYS A 200 -5.44 4.55 10.52
CA LYS A 200 -4.74 3.27 10.36
C LYS A 200 -3.64 3.36 9.28
N TYR A 201 -3.90 4.02 8.15
CA TYR A 201 -2.90 4.25 7.12
C TYR A 201 -1.69 5.02 7.67
N ARG A 202 -1.93 6.09 8.43
CA ARG A 202 -0.87 6.88 9.08
C ARG A 202 -0.06 6.04 10.06
N GLU A 203 -0.73 5.23 10.88
CA GLU A 203 -0.08 4.35 11.85
C GLU A 203 0.86 3.34 11.16
N ILE A 204 0.37 2.59 10.16
CA ILE A 204 1.17 1.54 9.52
C ILE A 204 2.35 2.10 8.72
N TYR A 205 2.24 3.33 8.22
CA TYR A 205 3.28 4.01 7.43
C TYR A 205 3.99 5.12 8.22
N GLY A 206 3.92 5.12 9.54
CA GLY A 206 4.70 6.03 10.39
C GLY A 206 4.48 7.53 10.11
N LEU A 207 3.34 7.89 9.50
CA LEU A 207 3.00 9.27 9.23
C LEU A 207 2.54 9.88 10.57
N GLY A 208 3.20 10.96 11.03
CA GLY A 208 2.83 11.66 12.27
C GLY A 208 1.37 12.15 12.26
N PRO A 209 0.86 12.84 13.30
CA PRO A 209 -0.49 13.41 13.26
C PRO A 209 -0.63 14.51 12.19
N ARG A 210 -1.85 14.74 11.68
CA ARG A 210 -2.09 15.78 10.66
C ARG A 210 -1.80 17.14 11.30
N GLU A 211 -0.81 17.86 10.77
CA GLU A 211 -0.65 19.26 11.16
C GLU A 211 -1.89 20.00 10.68
N HIS A 212 -2.72 20.45 11.62
CA HIS A 212 -3.86 21.29 11.31
C HIS A 212 -3.33 22.59 10.71
N SER A 213 -3.55 22.77 9.41
CA SER A 213 -3.34 24.03 8.70
C SER A 213 -4.61 24.86 8.67
#